data_AF-A0A3M2BLS1-F1
#
_entry.id   AF-A0A3M2BLS1-F1
#
_cell.length_a   1.000
_cell.length_b   1.000
_cell.length_c   1.000
_cell.angle_alpha   90.00
_cell.angle_beta   90.00
_cell.angle_gamma   90.00
#
_symmetry.space_group_name_H-M   'P 1'
#
loop_
_entity.id
_entity.type
_entity.pdbx_description
1 polymer ?
#
loop_
_entity_poly.entity_id
_entity_poly.type
_entity_poly.pdbx_seq_one_letter_code
_entity_poly.pdbx_strand_id
1 'polypeptide(L)'
;MPMTQKSKMLVETQTQRDRALQLLEALRAAKLRSEQNLAKLNQTDFLKKVTGSSSMDNAIASTQRLIDAFNRVLDQLQDELSDEDLAMLGSLERPAPSVS
;
A
#
# COMPACT_ATOMS: atom_id res chain seq x y z
N MET A 1 -22.83 -11.70 -13.50
CA MET A 1 -21.66 -12.16 -14.26
C MET A 1 -20.49 -12.32 -13.29
N PRO A 2 -19.80 -13.46 -13.22
CA PRO A 2 -18.69 -13.63 -12.28
C PRO A 2 -17.50 -12.77 -12.73
N MET A 3 -16.96 -11.96 -11.81
CA MET A 3 -15.63 -11.33 -11.97
C MET A 3 -14.63 -12.39 -12.43
N THR A 4 -13.81 -12.08 -13.42
CA THR A 4 -12.72 -12.99 -13.80
C THR A 4 -11.75 -13.10 -12.62
N GLN A 5 -11.15 -14.28 -12.44
CA GLN A 5 -10.24 -14.52 -11.31
C GLN A 5 -9.08 -13.50 -11.27
N LYS A 6 -8.64 -13.04 -12.45
CA LYS A 6 -7.63 -11.98 -12.61
C LYS A 6 -8.13 -10.62 -12.13
N SER A 7 -9.35 -10.21 -12.48
CA SER A 7 -9.89 -8.92 -12.02
C SER A 7 -10.04 -8.88 -10.50
N LYS A 8 -10.43 -10.02 -9.90
CA LYS A 8 -10.50 -10.18 -8.45
C LYS A 8 -9.12 -10.04 -7.79
N MET A 9 -8.09 -10.71 -8.34
CA MET A 9 -6.71 -10.57 -7.85
C MET A 9 -6.23 -9.12 -7.92
N LEU A 10 -6.48 -8.42 -9.04
CA LEU A 10 -6.08 -7.03 -9.19
C LEU A 10 -6.69 -6.13 -8.10
N VAL A 11 -8.00 -6.23 -7.88
CA VAL A 11 -8.70 -5.43 -6.85
C VAL A 11 -8.19 -5.78 -5.44
N GLU A 12 -7.97 -7.06 -5.16
CA GLU A 12 -7.42 -7.50 -3.87
C GLU A 12 -6.01 -6.97 -3.65
N THR A 13 -5.13 -7.07 -4.64
CA THR A 13 -3.74 -6.56 -4.56
C THR A 13 -3.73 -5.04 -4.37
N GLN A 14 -4.57 -4.29 -5.09
CA GLN A 14 -4.72 -2.83 -4.88
C GLN A 14 -5.16 -2.51 -3.46
N THR A 15 -6.17 -3.23 -2.96
CA THR A 15 -6.68 -3.04 -1.59
C THR A 15 -5.60 -3.29 -0.54
N GLN A 16 -4.77 -4.32 -0.72
CA GLN A 16 -3.68 -4.60 0.22
C GLN A 16 -2.55 -3.56 0.13
N ARG A 17 -2.22 -3.08 -1.07
CA ARG A 17 -1.27 -1.97 -1.24
C ARG A 17 -1.75 -0.72 -0.50
N ASP A 18 -3.02 -0.38 -0.63
CA ASP A 18 -3.58 0.82 0.01
C ASP A 18 -3.56 0.71 1.54
N ARG A 19 -3.82 -0.48 2.08
CA ARG A 19 -3.63 -0.76 3.52
C ARG A 19 -2.17 -0.63 3.95
N ALA A 20 -1.24 -1.11 3.14
CA ALA A 20 0.19 -0.98 3.43
C ALA A 20 0.64 0.50 3.42
N LEU A 21 0.10 1.31 2.51
CA LEU A 21 0.32 2.77 2.49
C LEU A 21 -0.24 3.45 3.75
N GLN A 22 -1.46 3.09 4.17
CA GLN A 22 -2.04 3.61 5.42
C GLN A 22 -1.18 3.23 6.64
N LEU A 23 -0.70 1.99 6.70
CA LEU A 23 0.20 1.53 7.76
C LEU A 23 1.52 2.30 7.75
N LEU A 24 2.11 2.56 6.58
CA LEU A 24 3.34 3.33 6.45
C LEU A 24 3.19 4.74 7.03
N GLU A 25 2.09 5.42 6.71
CA GLU A 25 1.80 6.76 7.25
C GLU A 25 1.57 6.73 8.77
N ALA A 26 0.86 5.72 9.28
CA ALA A 26 0.68 5.54 10.72
C ALA A 26 2.02 5.31 11.45
N LEU A 27 2.92 4.50 10.87
CA LEU A 27 4.25 4.25 11.42
C LEU A 27 5.11 5.52 11.44
N ARG A 28 5.07 6.33 10.38
CA ARG A 28 5.76 7.63 10.32
C ARG A 28 5.26 8.60 11.39
N ALA A 29 3.95 8.71 11.54
CA ALA A 29 3.34 9.56 12.57
C ALA A 29 3.69 9.08 13.99
N ALA A 30 3.65 7.76 14.22
CA ALA A 30 4.01 7.17 15.50
C ALA A 30 5.49 7.35 15.84
N LYS A 31 6.39 7.21 14.85
CA LYS A 31 7.82 7.52 15.00
C LYS A 31 8.02 8.96 15.42
N LEU A 32 7.41 9.92 14.72
CA LEU A 32 7.54 11.35 15.05
C LEU A 32 7.08 11.64 16.49
N ARG A 33 5.93 11.10 16.90
CA ARG A 33 5.44 11.26 18.29
C ARG A 33 6.40 10.64 19.31
N SER A 34 6.95 9.47 19.01
CA SER A 34 7.92 8.78 19.88
C SER A 34 9.20 9.60 20.04
N GLU A 35 9.76 10.09 18.94
CA GLU A 35 10.97 10.93 18.94
C GLU A 35 10.74 12.24 19.71
N GLN A 36 9.58 12.87 19.56
CA GLN A 36 9.20 14.06 20.34
C GLN A 36 9.12 13.76 21.85
N ASN A 37 8.55 12.61 22.24
CA ASN A 37 8.45 12.22 23.64
C ASN A 37 9.81 11.91 24.25
N LEU A 38 10.66 11.18 23.53
CA LEU A 38 12.03 10.87 23.95
C LEU A 38 12.87 12.15 24.12
N ALA A 39 12.75 13.10 23.19
CA ALA A 39 13.41 14.40 23.29
C ALA A 39 12.96 15.18 24.54
N LYS A 40 11.66 15.19 24.86
CA LYS A 40 11.14 15.82 26.10
C LYS A 40 11.69 15.17 27.37
N LEU A 41 11.97 13.87 27.33
CA LEU A 41 12.51 13.11 28.46
C LEU A 41 14.04 13.13 28.53
N ASN A 42 14.73 13.83 27.60
CA ASN A 42 16.19 13.73 27.41
C ASN A 42 16.67 12.26 27.30
N GLN A 43 15.83 11.38 26.76
CA GLN A 43 16.13 9.98 26.54
C GLN A 43 16.39 9.73 25.07
N THR A 44 17.27 8.78 24.79
CA THR A 44 17.52 8.29 23.43
C THR A 44 16.97 6.88 23.32
N ASP A 45 16.46 6.51 22.15
CA ASP A 45 16.05 5.13 21.87
C ASP A 45 17.27 4.20 22.04
N PHE A 46 17.20 3.31 23.03
CA PHE A 46 18.27 2.37 23.36
C PHE A 46 18.59 1.42 22.21
N LEU A 47 17.58 1.00 21.44
CA LEU A 47 17.80 0.13 20.30
C LEU A 47 18.55 0.90 19.22
N LYS A 48 18.08 2.10 18.88
CA LYS A 48 18.75 2.98 17.91
C LYS A 48 20.20 3.30 18.31
N LYS A 49 20.48 3.46 19.60
CA LYS A 49 21.83 3.69 20.12
C LYS A 49 22.79 2.52 19.87
N VAL A 50 22.29 1.28 19.91
CA VAL A 50 23.11 0.07 19.78
C VAL A 50 23.20 -0.41 18.33
N THR A 51 22.10 -0.33 17.58
CA THR A 51 22.00 -0.90 16.23
C THR A 51 22.06 0.15 15.11
N GLY A 52 21.98 1.44 15.46
CA GLY A 52 21.85 2.53 14.49
C GLY A 52 20.45 2.69 13.90
N SER A 53 19.48 1.84 14.25
CA SER A 53 18.09 1.89 13.73
C SER A 53 17.08 1.51 14.81
N SER A 54 15.99 2.28 14.92
CA SER A 54 14.90 1.94 15.82
C SER A 54 14.03 0.80 15.26
N SER A 55 13.23 0.16 16.11
CA SER A 55 12.22 -0.81 15.67
C SER A 55 11.23 -0.18 14.68
N MET A 56 10.92 1.11 14.85
CA MET A 56 10.08 1.87 13.93
C MET A 56 10.75 2.09 12.57
N ASP A 57 12.05 2.35 12.54
CA ASP A 57 12.81 2.45 11.28
C ASP A 57 12.75 1.13 10.50
N ASN A 58 12.95 0.01 11.20
CA ASN A 58 12.89 -1.32 10.61
C ASN A 58 11.47 -1.68 10.10
N ALA A 59 10.44 -1.30 10.85
CA ALA A 59 9.05 -1.50 10.44
C ALA A 59 8.72 -0.68 9.19
N ILE A 60 9.10 0.61 9.16
CA ILE A 60 8.93 1.51 8.00
C ILE A 60 9.61 0.92 6.76
N ALA A 61 10.89 0.55 6.88
CA ALA A 61 11.65 -0.02 5.76
C ALA A 61 11.04 -1.34 5.24
N SER A 62 10.47 -2.16 6.13
CA SER A 62 9.82 -3.40 5.76
C SER A 62 8.48 -3.16 5.06
N THR A 63 7.67 -2.20 5.54
CA THR A 63 6.42 -1.81 4.87
C THR A 63 6.68 -1.18 3.50
N GLN A 64 7.75 -0.40 3.34
CA GLN A 64 8.15 0.14 2.03
C GLN A 64 8.47 -0.98 1.04
N ARG A 65 9.29 -1.97 1.44
CA ARG A 65 9.59 -3.14 0.59
C ARG A 65 8.33 -3.94 0.22
N LEU A 66 7.36 -4.01 1.13
CA LEU A 66 6.08 -4.67 0.87
C LEU A 66 5.25 -3.90 -0.18
N ILE A 67 5.21 -2.56 -0.10
CA ILE A 67 4.56 -1.71 -1.11
C ILE A 67 5.21 -1.90 -2.48
N ASP A 68 6.54 -1.91 -2.53
CA ASP A 68 7.28 -2.14 -3.78
C ASP A 68 6.95 -3.50 -4.40
N ALA A 69 6.81 -4.54 -3.58
CA ALA A 69 6.38 -5.85 -4.04
C ALA A 69 4.96 -5.84 -4.61
N PHE A 70 4.02 -5.16 -3.94
CA PHE A 70 2.65 -5.01 -4.46
C PHE A 70 2.62 -4.25 -5.78
N ASN A 71 3.40 -3.17 -5.92
CA ASN A 71 3.48 -2.41 -7.17
C ASN A 71 3.95 -3.31 -8.33
N ARG A 72 5.01 -4.10 -8.12
CA ARG A 72 5.49 -5.04 -9.15
C ARG A 72 4.43 -6.07 -9.57
N VAL A 73 3.66 -6.59 -8.62
CA VAL A 73 2.57 -7.53 -8.91
C VAL A 73 1.44 -6.84 -9.67
N LEU A 74 1.12 -5.59 -9.31
CA LEU A 74 0.10 -4.82 -10.02
C LEU A 74 0.51 -4.51 -11.46
N ASP A 75 1.76 -4.11 -11.68
CA ASP A 75 2.30 -3.85 -13.01
C ASP A 75 2.22 -5.13 -13.87
N GLN A 76 2.64 -6.26 -13.31
CA GLN A 76 2.54 -7.56 -14.01
C GLN A 76 1.08 -7.94 -14.32
N LEU A 77 0.16 -7.77 -13.37
CA LEU A 77 -1.26 -8.08 -13.59
C LEU A 77 -1.88 -7.14 -14.63
N GLN A 78 -1.45 -5.89 -14.71
CA GLN A 78 -1.89 -4.93 -15.72
C GLN A 78 -1.38 -5.32 -17.11
N ASP A 79 -0.12 -5.72 -17.24
CA ASP A 79 0.45 -6.19 -18.51
C ASP A 79 -0.20 -7.50 -19.00
N GLU A 80 -0.64 -8.37 -18.08
CA GLU A 80 -1.29 -9.65 -18.40
C GLU A 80 -2.81 -9.54 -18.69
N LEU A 81 -3.43 -8.40 -18.38
CA LEU A 81 -4.79 -8.06 -18.79
C LEU A 81 -4.70 -7.45 -20.17
N SER A 82 -5.16 -8.18 -21.19
CA SER A 82 -5.19 -7.64 -22.56
C SER A 82 -6.06 -6.39 -22.65
N ASP A 83 -5.82 -5.54 -23.65
CA ASP A 83 -6.68 -4.36 -23.93
C ASP A 83 -8.18 -4.73 -24.02
N GLU A 84 -8.49 -5.98 -24.38
CA GLU A 84 -9.84 -6.55 -24.44
C GLU A 84 -10.46 -6.76 -23.04
N ASP A 85 -9.67 -7.18 -22.05
CA ASP A 85 -10.09 -7.35 -20.65
C ASP A 85 -10.26 -6.01 -19.93
N LEU A 86 -9.39 -5.04 -20.25
CA LEU A 86 -9.49 -3.66 -19.76
C LEU A 86 -10.70 -2.92 -20.37
N ALA A 87 -10.99 -3.15 -21.65
CA ALA A 87 -12.18 -2.59 -22.32
C ALA A 87 -13.49 -3.14 -21.75
N MET A 88 -13.53 -4.42 -21.35
CA MET A 88 -14.67 -5.01 -20.63
C MET A 88 -14.92 -4.33 -19.28
N LEU A 89 -13.86 -3.98 -18.53
CA LEU A 89 -13.97 -3.28 -17.25
C LEU A 89 -14.48 -1.84 -17.42
N GLY A 90 -13.95 -1.07 -18.39
CA GLY A 90 -14.37 0.31 -18.64
C GLY A 90 -15.80 0.45 -19.20
N SER A 91 -16.32 -0.59 -19.86
CA SER A 91 -17.69 -0.62 -20.40
C SER A 91 -18.77 -0.85 -19.34
N LEU A 92 -18.40 -1.34 -18.16
CA LEU A 92 -19.32 -1.58 -17.03
C LEU A 92 -19.57 -0.31 -16.19
N GLU A 93 -18.76 0.74 -16.38
CA GLU A 93 -18.83 1.98 -15.59
C GLU A 93 -19.59 3.13 -16.26
N ARG A 94 -20.03 2.96 -17.52
CA ARG A 94 -20.95 3.92 -18.17
C ARG A 94 -22.40 3.51 -17.93
N PRO A 95 -23.13 4.12 -16.98
CA PRO A 95 -24.58 3.99 -16.96
C PRO A 95 -25.11 4.52 -18.29
N ALA A 96 -25.96 3.72 -18.94
CA ALA A 96 -26.63 4.09 -20.17
C ALA A 96 -27.30 5.47 -19.99
N PRO A 97 -27.24 6.37 -21.00
CA PRO A 97 -28.01 7.60 -20.93
C PRO A 97 -29.48 7.21 -20.83
N SER A 98 -30.11 7.54 -19.70
CA SER A 98 -31.55 7.43 -19.49
C SER A 98 -32.24 8.22 -20.60
N VAL A 99 -32.74 7.52 -21.61
CA VAL A 99 -33.50 8.12 -22.70
C VAL A 99 -34.83 8.60 -22.10
N SER A 100 -35.07 9.91 -22.19
CA SER A 100 -36.33 10.57 -21.82
C SER A 100 -37.38 10.39 -22.91
#